data_AF-A0A8J7QFG8-F1
#
_entry.id   AF-A0A8J7QFG8-F1
#
_cell.length_a   1.000
_cell.length_b   1.000
_cell.length_c   1.000
_cell.angle_alpha   90.00
_cell.angle_beta   90.00
_cell.angle_gamma   90.00
#
_symmetry.space_group_name_H-M   'P 1'
#
loop_
_entity.id
_entity.type
_entity.pdbx_description
1 polymer ?
#
loop_
_entity_poly.entity_id
_entity_poly.type
_entity_poly.pdbx_seq_one_letter_code
_entity_poly.pdbx_strand_id
1 'polypeptide(L)'
;MAKKRKSRGRGKGGKGRSDAVQCYNCGALIPRDKAIKVEKPVSLVDPMLAKELKKAGTFIPKTVTTRYLCVSCAVHFGIVKVRAREERKLPPTQGGGF
;
A
#
# COMPACT_ATOMS: atom_id res chain seq x y z
N MET A 1 -13.44 0.17 -27.87
CA MET A 1 -12.99 0.96 -26.70
C MET A 1 -11.64 0.44 -26.22
N ALA A 2 -10.61 1.29 -26.14
CA ALA A 2 -9.28 0.86 -25.73
C ALA A 2 -9.23 0.49 -24.24
N LYS A 3 -8.76 -0.73 -23.92
CA LYS A 3 -8.66 -1.23 -22.55
C LYS A 3 -7.19 -1.35 -22.12
N LYS A 4 -6.72 -0.37 -21.33
CA LYS A 4 -5.33 -0.33 -20.85
C LYS A 4 -4.97 -1.50 -19.90
N ARG A 5 -5.92 -1.99 -19.08
CA ARG A 5 -5.72 -3.09 -18.11
C ARG A 5 -6.85 -4.12 -18.20
N LYS A 6 -6.54 -5.43 -18.21
CA LYS A 6 -7.54 -6.52 -18.21
C LYS A 6 -8.55 -6.41 -17.06
N SER A 7 -8.11 -5.96 -15.89
CA SER A 7 -8.95 -5.77 -14.69
C SER A 7 -9.63 -4.41 -14.59
N ARG A 8 -9.45 -3.50 -15.58
CA ARG A 8 -9.86 -2.08 -15.49
C ARG A 8 -9.29 -1.35 -14.26
N GLY A 9 -8.26 -1.92 -13.63
CA GLY A 9 -7.62 -1.37 -12.43
C GLY A 9 -8.29 -1.71 -11.10
N ARG A 10 -9.18 -2.72 -11.06
CA ARG A 10 -9.80 -3.20 -9.80
C ARG A 10 -9.70 -4.72 -9.67
N GLY A 11 -9.49 -5.22 -8.46
CA GLY A 11 -9.49 -6.65 -8.12
C GLY A 11 -10.87 -7.27 -7.89
N LYS A 12 -11.94 -6.73 -8.50
CA LYS A 12 -13.34 -7.07 -8.17
C LYS A 12 -13.74 -8.50 -8.59
N GLY A 13 -13.12 -9.05 -9.62
CA GLY A 13 -13.51 -10.35 -10.18
C GLY A 13 -14.98 -10.37 -10.64
N GLY A 14 -15.69 -11.46 -10.33
CA GLY A 14 -17.13 -11.63 -10.62
C GLY A 14 -18.08 -10.97 -9.61
N LYS A 15 -17.58 -10.25 -8.60
CA LYS A 15 -18.43 -9.65 -7.56
C LYS A 15 -19.26 -8.48 -8.09
N GLY A 16 -20.50 -8.36 -7.60
CA GLY A 16 -21.45 -7.30 -7.98
C GLY A 16 -21.12 -5.92 -7.38
N ARG A 17 -20.78 -5.83 -6.08
CA ARG A 17 -20.36 -4.60 -5.40
C ARG A 17 -19.26 -4.92 -4.40
N SER A 18 -18.41 -3.93 -4.13
CA SER A 18 -17.43 -3.99 -3.05
C SER A 18 -17.63 -2.82 -2.10
N ASP A 19 -17.24 -3.05 -0.85
CA ASP A 19 -17.31 -2.04 0.20
C ASP A 19 -16.37 -0.87 -0.12
N ALA A 20 -16.74 0.31 0.34
CA ALA A 20 -15.90 1.49 0.23
C ALA A 20 -15.05 1.66 1.51
N VAL A 21 -13.83 2.13 1.32
CA VAL A 21 -12.89 2.48 2.38
C VAL A 21 -12.46 3.92 2.16
N GLN A 22 -12.26 4.66 3.25
CA GLN A 22 -11.77 6.03 3.19
C GLN A 22 -10.27 6.08 2.92
N CYS A 23 -9.83 6.97 2.03
CA CYS A 23 -8.42 7.26 1.84
C CYS A 23 -7.83 7.89 3.10
N TYR A 24 -6.70 7.37 3.58
CA TYR A 24 -6.02 7.90 4.76
C TYR A 24 -5.58 9.37 4.59
N ASN A 25 -5.22 9.80 3.38
CA ASN A 25 -4.63 11.14 3.17
C ASN A 25 -5.61 12.18 2.64
N CYS A 26 -6.50 11.81 1.71
CA CYS A 26 -7.43 12.75 1.08
C CYS A 26 -8.89 12.59 1.54
N GLY A 27 -9.19 11.62 2.41
CA GLY A 27 -10.55 11.38 2.90
C GLY A 27 -11.55 10.86 1.85
N ALA A 28 -11.14 10.70 0.58
CA ALA A 28 -12.04 10.24 -0.47
C ALA A 28 -12.50 8.80 -0.25
N LEU A 29 -13.77 8.51 -0.57
CA LEU A 29 -14.31 7.15 -0.56
C LEU A 29 -13.84 6.37 -1.79
N ILE A 30 -13.16 5.26 -1.56
CA ILE A 30 -12.60 4.40 -2.61
C ILE A 30 -13.16 2.99 -2.44
N PRO A 31 -13.57 2.29 -3.50
CA PRO A 31 -13.87 0.87 -3.42
C PRO A 31 -12.64 0.08 -2.94
N ARG A 32 -12.83 -0.86 -2.01
CA ARG A 32 -11.76 -1.65 -1.41
C ARG A 32 -10.89 -2.35 -2.45
N ASP A 33 -11.49 -2.84 -3.54
CA ASP A 33 -10.77 -3.51 -4.64
C ASP A 33 -9.88 -2.59 -5.51
N LYS A 34 -10.05 -1.26 -5.36
CA LYS A 34 -9.25 -0.24 -6.06
C LYS A 34 -8.23 0.42 -5.14
N ALA A 35 -8.44 0.34 -3.82
CA ALA A 35 -7.56 0.96 -2.85
C ALA A 35 -6.17 0.29 -2.86
N ILE A 36 -5.14 1.11 -2.71
CA ILE A 36 -3.77 0.62 -2.57
C ILE A 36 -3.56 0.40 -1.07
N LYS A 37 -3.41 -0.86 -0.68
CA LYS A 37 -3.11 -1.25 0.70
C LYS A 37 -1.61 -1.15 0.93
N VAL A 38 -1.21 -0.39 1.94
CA VAL A 38 0.18 -0.26 2.36
C VAL A 38 0.25 -0.64 3.82
N GLU A 39 1.01 -1.70 4.11
CA GLU A 39 1.28 -2.14 5.47
C GLU A 39 2.67 -1.68 5.85
N LYS A 40 2.78 -0.95 6.96
CA LYS A 40 4.07 -0.52 7.51
C LYS A 40 4.20 -0.98 8.95
N PRO A 41 5.28 -1.70 9.31
CA PRO A 41 5.59 -1.97 10.71
C PRO A 41 6.07 -0.68 11.38
N VAL A 42 5.42 -0.28 12.46
CA VAL A 42 5.72 0.91 13.26
C VAL A 42 6.17 0.47 14.65
N SER A 43 7.35 0.92 15.06
CA SER A 43 7.83 0.86 16.45
C SER A 43 7.48 2.15 17.17
N LEU A 44 7.25 2.06 18.48
CA LEU A 44 7.05 3.23 19.34
C LEU A 44 8.32 4.06 19.50
N VAL A 45 9.47 3.41 19.33
CA VAL A 45 10.80 3.98 19.52
C VAL A 45 11.44 4.25 18.16
N ASP A 46 12.24 5.32 18.08
CA ASP A 46 13.06 5.64 16.92
C ASP A 46 13.93 4.43 16.51
N PRO A 47 14.07 4.13 15.20
CA PRO A 47 14.81 2.97 14.72
C PRO A 47 16.28 2.92 15.19
N MET A 48 16.96 4.04 15.46
CA MET A 48 18.33 4.02 15.98
C MET A 48 18.35 3.54 17.43
N LEU A 49 17.55 4.17 18.29
CA LEU A 49 17.45 3.80 19.69
C LEU A 49 16.89 2.38 19.86
N ALA A 50 15.95 1.98 19.00
CA ALA A 50 15.41 0.63 18.98
C ALA A 50 16.48 -0.43 18.66
N LYS A 51 17.54 -0.10 17.90
CA LYS A 51 18.67 -1.01 17.67
C LYS A 51 19.54 -1.14 18.92
N GLU A 52 19.83 -0.04 19.60
CA GLU A 52 20.63 -0.03 20.83
C GLU A 52 19.93 -0.78 21.96
N LEU A 53 18.65 -0.47 22.18
CA LEU A 53 17.82 -1.13 23.19
C LEU A 53 17.66 -2.64 22.93
N LYS A 54 17.59 -3.06 21.66
CA LYS A 54 17.61 -4.48 21.30
C LYS A 54 18.95 -5.14 21.56
N LYS A 55 20.08 -4.45 21.32
CA LYS A 55 21.41 -4.95 21.69
C LYS A 55 21.54 -5.08 23.21
N ALA A 56 20.92 -4.19 23.97
CA ALA A 56 20.82 -4.26 25.43
C ALA A 56 19.85 -5.34 25.94
N GLY A 57 19.21 -6.11 25.05
CA GLY A 57 18.35 -7.25 25.41
C GLY A 57 16.88 -6.92 25.64
N THR A 58 16.43 -5.67 25.40
CA THR A 58 15.03 -5.31 25.58
C THR A 58 14.17 -5.70 24.37
N PHE A 59 12.97 -6.22 24.65
CA PHE A 59 11.99 -6.56 23.62
C PHE A 59 11.12 -5.35 23.29
N ILE A 60 11.13 -4.92 22.02
CA ILE A 60 10.30 -3.81 21.55
C ILE A 60 9.21 -4.36 20.63
N PRO A 61 7.92 -4.28 21.03
CA PRO A 61 6.82 -4.69 20.18
C PRO A 61 6.70 -3.76 18.97
N LYS A 62 6.42 -4.34 17.80
CA LYS A 62 6.10 -3.61 16.58
C LYS A 62 4.65 -3.85 16.24
N THR A 63 3.94 -2.79 15.86
CA THR A 63 2.56 -2.88 15.37
C THR A 63 2.56 -2.69 13.86
N VAL A 64 1.66 -3.37 13.15
CA VAL A 64 1.51 -3.19 11.71
C VAL A 64 0.37 -2.21 11.47
N THR A 65 0.69 -1.02 10.96
CA THR A 65 -0.33 -0.05 10.56
C THR A 65 -0.71 -0.31 9.10
N THR A 66 -1.98 -0.63 8.86
CA THR A 66 -2.53 -0.77 7.50
C THR A 66 -3.12 0.55 7.04
N ARG A 67 -2.61 1.12 5.95
CA ARG A 67 -3.14 2.35 5.33
C ARG A 67 -3.77 2.02 3.99
N TYR A 68 -4.96 2.57 3.74
CA TYR A 68 -5.64 2.51 2.45
C TYR A 68 -5.51 3.86 1.74
N LEU A 69 -5.00 3.83 0.51
CA LEU A 69 -4.75 5.04 -0.27
C LEU A 69 -5.49 5.02 -1.61
N CYS A 70 -5.88 6.20 -2.07
CA CYS A 70 -6.38 6.39 -3.43
C CYS A 70 -5.20 6.33 -4.42
N VAL A 71 -5.52 6.06 -5.69
CA VAL A 71 -4.50 5.97 -6.76
C VAL A 71 -3.73 7.30 -6.90
N SER A 72 -4.41 8.44 -6.77
CA SER A 72 -3.77 9.76 -6.91
C SER A 72 -2.77 10.02 -5.78
N CYS A 73 -3.16 9.82 -4.53
CA CYS A 73 -2.25 9.96 -3.38
C CYS A 73 -1.08 8.97 -3.47
N ALA A 74 -1.33 7.72 -3.86
CA ALA A 74 -0.25 6.75 -3.97
C ALA A 74 0.77 7.09 -5.06
N VAL A 75 0.35 7.75 -6.14
CA VAL A 75 1.28 8.25 -7.17
C VAL A 75 2.02 9.50 -6.66
N HIS A 76 1.32 10.43 -6.01
CA HIS A 76 1.91 11.65 -5.47
C HIS A 76 3.00 11.36 -4.42
N PHE A 77 2.75 10.42 -3.51
CA PHE A 77 3.73 9.99 -2.49
C PHE A 77 4.76 8.97 -3.01
N GLY A 78 4.76 8.65 -4.32
CA GLY A 78 5.73 7.73 -4.92
C GLY A 78 5.60 6.26 -4.51
N ILE A 79 4.50 5.87 -3.86
CA ILE A 79 4.23 4.49 -3.44
C ILE A 79 3.99 3.60 -4.66
N VAL A 80 3.31 4.13 -5.67
CA VAL A 80 3.09 3.45 -6.95
C VAL A 80 3.67 4.28 -8.09
N LYS A 81 4.58 3.68 -8.85
CA LYS A 81 5.23 4.31 -10.01
C LYS A 81 4.46 4.00 -11.30
N VAL A 82 4.56 4.92 -12.27
CA VAL A 82 4.03 4.71 -13.63
C VAL A 82 4.96 3.74 -14.37
N ARG A 83 4.46 2.55 -14.68
CA ARG A 83 5.22 1.47 -15.34
C ARG A 83 4.95 1.40 -16.85
N ALA A 84 5.86 0.77 -17.60
CA ALA A 84 5.71 0.50 -19.04
C ALA A 84 4.58 -0.51 -19.32
N ARG A 85 4.22 -0.73 -20.61
CA ARG A 85 3.07 -1.59 -20.97
C ARG A 85 3.24 -3.03 -20.48
N GLU A 86 4.43 -3.59 -20.60
CA GLU A 86 4.73 -4.98 -20.27
C GLU A 86 4.86 -5.18 -18.76
N GLU A 87 5.61 -4.29 -18.09
CA GLU A 87 5.78 -4.28 -16.64
C GLU A 87 4.45 -4.17 -15.87
N ARG A 88 3.42 -3.52 -16.44
CA ARG A 88 2.09 -3.43 -15.81
C ARG A 88 1.40 -4.80 -15.64
N LYS A 89 1.77 -5.79 -16.45
CA LYS A 89 1.21 -7.15 -16.39
C LYS A 89 1.83 -7.96 -15.26
N LEU A 90 3.08 -7.65 -14.92
CA LEU A 90 3.79 -8.29 -13.82
C LEU A 90 3.27 -7.73 -12.48
N PRO A 91 3.15 -8.59 -11.45
CA PRO A 91 2.95 -8.08 -10.10
C PRO A 91 4.10 -7.11 -9.78
N PRO A 92 3.85 -6.05 -9.00
CA PRO A 92 4.96 -5.22 -8.54
C PRO A 92 5.95 -6.15 -7.84
N THR A 93 7.18 -6.21 -8.34
CA THR A 93 8.27 -6.85 -7.61
C THR A 93 8.28 -6.20 -6.24
N GLN A 94 8.20 -7.02 -5.19
CA GLN A 94 8.32 -6.54 -3.82
C GLN A 94 9.78 -6.09 -3.62
N GLY A 95 10.10 -4.92 -4.16
CA GLY A 95 11.42 -4.31 -4.18
C GLY A 95 11.26 -2.88 -3.66
N GLY A 96 10.89 -2.78 -2.40
CA GLY A 96 10.75 -1.54 -1.66
C GLY A 96 11.03 -1.86 -0.21
N GLY A 97 12.28 -2.26 0.05
CA GLY A 97 12.80 -2.40 1.39
C GLY A 97 12.52 -1.14 2.21
N PHE A 98 12.17 -1.38 3.46
CA PHE A 98 12.91 -0.74 4.53
C PHE A 98 14.20 -1.53 4.74
#